data_AF-A0A8D8TR44-F1
#
_entry.id   AF-A0A8D8TR44-F1
#
_cell.length_a   1.000
_cell.length_b   1.000
_cell.length_c   1.000
_cell.angle_alpha   90.00
_cell.angle_beta   90.00
_cell.angle_gamma   90.00
#
_symmetry.space_group_name_H-M   'P 1'
#
loop_
_entity.id
_entity.type
_entity.pdbx_description
1 polymer ?
#
loop_
_entity_poly.entity_id
_entity_poly.type
_entity_poly.pdbx_seq_one_letter_code
_entity_poly.pdbx_strand_id
1 'polypeptide(L)'
;MLEDLEITLSDQMAKVNKPNFLALWEDADETMSEMEDTFGLSKMESIQEAVSSVVGFLGMQPAERSDKIVAGKSSHTLYLAGVFRGGIDVLVRAKLAVSAESGVTMQLTVRSTSEEVCELITSTIG
;
A
#
# COMPACT_ATOMS: atom_id res chain seq x y z
N MET A 1 2.46 -35.64 10.43
CA MET A 1 1.79 -34.79 9.44
C MET A 1 2.39 -33.41 9.60
N LEU A 2 2.92 -32.81 8.53
CA LEU A 2 3.46 -31.45 8.56
C LEU A 2 2.35 -30.48 8.14
N GLU A 3 2.38 -29.26 8.68
CA GLU A 3 1.45 -28.19 8.34
C GLU A 3 1.91 -27.48 7.06
N ASP A 4 0.95 -26.91 6.33
CA ASP A 4 1.24 -26.12 5.13
C ASP A 4 1.86 -24.77 5.51
N LEU A 5 2.95 -24.39 4.82
CA LEU A 5 3.59 -23.08 4.98
C LEU A 5 3.13 -22.17 3.85
N GLU A 6 2.44 -21.09 4.21
CA GLU A 6 2.07 -20.02 3.28
C GLU A 6 3.14 -18.92 3.29
N ILE A 7 3.55 -18.46 2.10
CA ILE A 7 4.45 -17.31 1.94
C ILE A 7 3.65 -16.20 1.27
N THR A 8 3.53 -15.08 1.94
CA THR A 8 2.77 -13.91 1.51
C THR A 8 3.68 -12.80 1.00
N LEU A 9 3.10 -11.73 0.46
CA LEU A 9 3.86 -10.53 0.06
C LEU A 9 4.55 -9.88 1.27
N SER A 10 3.90 -9.88 2.43
CA SER A 10 4.44 -9.32 3.66
C SER A 10 5.74 -10.00 4.11
N ASP A 11 5.90 -11.30 3.85
CA ASP A 11 7.13 -12.06 4.13
C ASP A 11 8.30 -11.71 3.20
N GLN A 12 8.02 -10.94 2.14
CA GLN A 12 8.99 -10.45 1.17
C GLN A 12 9.31 -8.97 1.37
N MET A 13 8.63 -8.31 2.30
CA MET A 13 8.67 -6.87 2.49
C MET A 13 9.27 -6.51 3.85
N ALA A 14 10.33 -5.72 3.83
CA ALA A 14 10.86 -5.11 5.04
C ALA A 14 10.19 -3.75 5.29
N LYS A 15 9.71 -3.52 6.52
CA LYS A 15 9.16 -2.24 6.95
C LYS A 15 10.27 -1.19 7.05
N VAL A 16 10.11 -0.06 6.38
CA VAL A 16 11.11 1.03 6.41
C VAL A 16 10.47 2.36 6.78
N ASN A 17 10.98 2.98 7.83
CA ASN A 17 10.55 4.33 8.20
C ASN A 17 11.22 5.36 7.29
N LYS A 18 10.42 6.10 6.51
CA LYS A 18 10.87 7.23 5.69
C LYS A 18 10.24 8.51 6.27
N PRO A 19 11.00 9.35 7.01
CA PRO A 19 10.45 10.48 7.77
C PRO A 19 10.04 11.69 6.92
N ASN A 20 10.37 11.73 5.64
CA ASN A 20 9.90 12.74 4.70
C ASN A 20 9.38 12.03 3.43
N PHE A 21 8.28 11.31 3.58
CA PHE A 21 7.76 10.45 2.52
C PHE A 21 7.34 11.27 1.31
N LEU A 22 6.71 12.43 1.54
CA LEU A 22 6.20 13.26 0.44
C LEU A 22 7.33 13.76 -0.46
N ALA A 23 8.45 14.25 0.10
CA ALA A 23 9.59 14.65 -0.73
C ALA A 23 10.16 13.47 -1.53
N LEU A 24 10.30 12.30 -0.89
CA LEU A 24 10.76 11.09 -1.58
C LEU A 24 9.79 10.62 -2.66
N TRP A 25 8.48 10.80 -2.44
CA TRP A 25 7.46 10.46 -3.41
C TRP A 25 7.58 11.36 -4.65
N GLU A 26 7.70 12.68 -4.46
CA GLU A 26 7.90 13.62 -5.57
C GLU A 26 9.20 13.33 -6.33
N ASP A 27 10.33 13.13 -5.63
CA ASP A 27 11.61 12.78 -6.26
C ASP A 27 11.56 11.43 -7.01
N ALA A 28 10.72 10.50 -6.54
CA ALA A 28 10.52 9.20 -7.18
C ALA A 28 9.81 9.31 -8.54
N ASP A 29 9.09 10.39 -8.83
CA ASP A 29 8.38 10.59 -10.10
C ASP A 29 9.33 10.56 -11.30
N GLU A 30 10.55 11.08 -11.12
CA GLU A 30 11.56 11.14 -12.17
C GLU A 30 12.50 9.93 -12.18
N THR A 31 12.56 9.16 -11.08
CA THR A 31 13.61 8.17 -10.84
C THR A 31 13.11 6.73 -10.70
N MET A 32 11.80 6.52 -10.53
CA MET A 32 11.18 5.21 -10.31
C MET A 32 10.07 4.93 -11.32
N SER A 33 9.83 3.65 -11.58
CA SER A 33 8.66 3.22 -12.36
C SER A 33 7.41 3.34 -11.50
N GLU A 34 6.28 3.71 -12.11
CA GLU A 34 4.97 3.83 -11.46
C GLU A 34 3.97 2.84 -12.06
N MET A 35 3.16 2.20 -11.21
CA MET A 35 1.97 1.46 -11.62
C MET A 35 0.78 1.89 -10.76
N GLU A 36 -0.41 1.96 -11.35
CA GLU A 36 -1.64 2.34 -10.66
C GLU A 36 -2.80 1.41 -11.02
N ASP A 37 -3.58 1.02 -10.01
CA ASP A 37 -4.84 0.30 -10.22
C ASP A 37 -5.89 0.68 -9.15
N THR A 38 -7.16 0.38 -9.43
CA THR A 38 -8.30 0.70 -8.56
C THR A 38 -9.07 -0.54 -8.14
N PHE A 39 -9.20 -0.71 -6.83
CA PHE A 39 -9.78 -1.88 -6.19
C PHE A 39 -11.06 -1.54 -5.40
N GLY A 40 -12.07 -2.39 -5.52
CA GLY A 40 -13.26 -2.36 -4.67
C GLY A 40 -13.08 -3.27 -3.45
N LEU A 41 -12.98 -2.69 -2.26
CA LEU A 41 -12.87 -3.40 -0.98
C LEU A 41 -14.27 -3.68 -0.40
N SER A 42 -15.06 -4.47 -1.14
CA SER A 42 -16.48 -4.73 -0.87
C SER A 42 -16.78 -5.40 0.48
N LYS A 43 -15.77 -5.99 1.12
CA LYS A 43 -15.88 -6.61 2.45
C LYS A 43 -15.59 -5.67 3.61
N MET A 44 -15.09 -4.46 3.34
CA MET A 44 -14.66 -3.51 4.36
C MET A 44 -15.75 -2.46 4.60
N GLU A 45 -16.20 -2.32 5.84
CA GLU A 45 -17.27 -1.37 6.20
C GLU A 45 -16.73 0.01 6.57
N SER A 46 -15.42 0.13 6.82
CA SER A 46 -14.77 1.38 7.22
C SER A 46 -13.40 1.58 6.57
N ILE A 47 -13.01 2.85 6.41
CA ILE A 47 -11.67 3.23 5.96
C ILE A 47 -10.60 2.72 6.93
N GLN A 48 -10.89 2.70 8.23
CA GLN A 48 -9.99 2.22 9.28
C GLN A 48 -9.63 0.75 9.09
N GLU A 49 -10.64 -0.07 8.80
CA GLU A 49 -10.46 -1.50 8.53
C GLU A 49 -9.67 -1.71 7.23
N ALA A 50 -10.04 -0.98 6.17
CA ALA A 50 -9.34 -1.02 4.90
C ALA A 50 -7.86 -0.63 5.04
N VAL A 51 -7.54 0.44 5.78
CA VAL A 51 -6.15 0.85 6.04
C VAL A 51 -5.39 -0.22 6.82
N SER A 52 -5.99 -0.79 7.87
CA SER A 52 -5.36 -1.86 8.65
C SER A 52 -5.08 -3.10 7.80
N SER A 53 -6.04 -3.46 6.94
CA SER A 53 -5.91 -4.58 6.00
C SER A 53 -4.79 -4.34 4.99
N VAL A 54 -4.71 -3.16 4.38
CA VAL A 54 -3.68 -2.83 3.38
C VAL A 54 -2.29 -2.81 4.01
N VAL A 55 -2.14 -2.22 5.20
CA VAL A 55 -0.87 -2.22 5.95
C VAL A 55 -0.42 -3.64 6.28
N GLY A 56 -1.33 -4.49 6.75
CA GLY A 56 -1.05 -5.88 7.09
C GLY A 56 -0.67 -6.70 5.86
N PHE A 57 -1.45 -6.59 4.79
CA PHE A 57 -1.26 -7.35 3.56
C PHE A 57 0.06 -7.02 2.86
N LEU A 58 0.38 -5.73 2.72
CA LEU A 58 1.62 -5.29 2.08
C LEU A 58 2.84 -5.46 2.99
N GLY A 59 2.65 -5.54 4.31
CA GLY A 59 3.76 -5.67 5.26
C GLY A 59 4.67 -4.43 5.33
N MET A 60 4.17 -3.26 4.96
CA MET A 60 4.94 -2.02 4.86
C MET A 60 4.78 -1.10 6.08
N GLN A 61 5.62 -0.08 6.18
CA GLN A 61 5.57 0.91 7.26
C GLN A 61 4.74 2.14 6.85
N PRO A 62 3.69 2.49 7.61
CA PRO A 62 3.00 3.77 7.44
C PRO A 62 3.93 4.95 7.66
N ALA A 63 3.91 5.89 6.73
CA ALA A 63 4.63 7.15 6.80
C ALA A 63 3.68 8.31 7.16
N GLU A 64 4.24 9.43 7.64
CA GLU A 64 3.50 10.67 7.95
C GLU A 64 2.30 10.50 8.90
N ARG A 65 2.30 9.43 9.72
CA ARG A 65 1.15 9.03 10.57
C ARG A 65 -0.14 8.82 9.76
N SER A 66 0.00 8.44 8.49
CA SER A 66 -1.13 8.19 7.58
C SER A 66 -1.92 6.92 7.94
N ASP A 67 -1.50 6.15 8.93
CA ASP A 67 -2.30 5.11 9.57
C ASP A 67 -3.39 5.68 10.50
N LYS A 68 -3.27 6.94 10.92
CA LYS A 68 -4.25 7.60 11.80
C LYS A 68 -5.37 8.23 10.99
N ILE A 69 -6.56 7.63 11.09
CA ILE A 69 -7.75 8.11 10.37
C ILE A 69 -8.42 9.24 11.16
N VAL A 70 -8.72 10.35 10.48
CA VAL A 70 -9.51 11.44 11.05
C VAL A 70 -10.98 11.07 10.99
N ALA A 71 -11.66 11.05 12.14
CA ALA A 71 -13.08 10.73 12.22
C ALA A 71 -13.94 11.68 11.38
N GLY A 72 -14.97 11.14 10.72
CA GLY A 72 -15.94 11.90 9.93
C GLY A 72 -15.51 12.23 8.49
N LYS A 73 -14.31 11.82 8.05
CA LYS A 73 -13.91 11.94 6.64
C LYS A 73 -14.35 10.72 5.83
N SER A 74 -14.89 10.96 4.64
CA SER A 74 -15.27 9.94 3.66
C SER A 74 -14.13 9.50 2.75
N SER A 75 -12.95 10.12 2.88
CA SER A 75 -11.74 9.77 2.14
C SER A 75 -10.49 9.92 2.99
N HIS A 76 -9.46 9.16 2.63
CA HIS A 76 -8.19 9.11 3.34
C HIS A 76 -7.05 8.69 2.40
N THR A 77 -5.86 9.23 2.61
CA THR A 77 -4.67 8.82 1.86
C THR A 77 -3.69 8.16 2.81
N LEU A 78 -3.36 6.91 2.52
CA LEU A 78 -2.36 6.11 3.21
C LEU A 78 -1.05 6.14 2.41
N TYR A 79 0.07 6.37 3.11
CA TYR A 79 1.41 6.33 2.56
C TYR A 79 2.20 5.21 3.22
N LEU A 80 2.81 4.34 2.41
CA LEU A 80 3.56 3.20 2.89
C LEU A 80 4.94 3.15 2.25
N ALA A 81 5.94 2.82 3.06
CA ALA A 81 7.30 2.59 2.60
C ALA A 81 7.81 1.23 3.04
N GLY A 82 8.55 0.58 2.15
CA GLY A 82 9.13 -0.73 2.40
C GLY A 82 10.31 -0.99 1.47
N VAL A 83 11.00 -2.08 1.74
CA VAL A 83 12.07 -2.60 0.89
C VAL A 83 11.73 -4.04 0.55
N PHE A 84 11.52 -4.31 -0.72
CA PHE A 84 11.32 -5.66 -1.24
C PHE A 84 12.65 -6.43 -1.28
N ARG A 85 12.56 -7.76 -1.43
CA ARG A 85 13.72 -8.65 -1.53
C ARG A 85 14.75 -8.12 -2.54
N GLY A 86 16.03 -8.26 -2.19
CA GLY A 86 17.12 -7.73 -3.00
C GLY A 86 17.46 -6.26 -2.73
N GLY A 87 16.80 -5.61 -1.76
CA GLY A 87 17.10 -4.22 -1.41
C GLY A 87 16.37 -3.20 -2.29
N ILE A 88 15.28 -3.60 -2.94
CA ILE A 88 14.53 -2.77 -3.87
C ILE A 88 13.56 -1.88 -3.06
N ASP A 89 13.77 -0.57 -3.11
CA ASP A 89 12.89 0.40 -2.44
C ASP A 89 11.50 0.39 -3.09
N VAL A 90 10.45 0.36 -2.26
CA VAL A 90 9.06 0.43 -2.69
C VAL A 90 8.34 1.50 -1.90
N LEU A 91 7.67 2.40 -2.61
CA LEU A 91 6.77 3.41 -2.08
C LEU A 91 5.36 3.14 -2.58
N VAL A 92 4.37 3.28 -1.70
CA VAL A 92 2.96 3.09 -2.04
C VAL A 92 2.14 4.25 -1.54
N ARG A 93 1.23 4.72 -2.39
CA ARG A 93 0.17 5.66 -2.05
C ARG A 93 -1.17 4.99 -2.31
N ALA A 94 -1.96 4.78 -1.26
CA ALA A 94 -3.33 4.28 -1.36
C ALA A 94 -4.31 5.41 -1.04
N LYS A 95 -5.15 5.81 -2.00
CA LYS A 95 -6.26 6.74 -1.78
C LYS A 95 -7.53 5.94 -1.58
N LEU A 96 -8.07 5.99 -0.38
CA LEU A 96 -9.28 5.29 0.02
C LEU A 96 -10.46 6.26 0.08
N ALA A 97 -11.63 5.82 -0.36
CA ALA A 97 -12.88 6.55 -0.23
C ALA A 97 -14.05 5.59 0.02
N VAL A 98 -15.02 6.01 0.83
CA VAL A 98 -16.27 5.27 1.00
C VAL A 98 -17.08 5.38 -0.29
N SER A 99 -17.52 4.24 -0.82
CA SER A 99 -18.39 4.11 -1.97
C SER A 99 -19.75 3.56 -1.51
N ALA A 100 -20.83 4.17 -1.97
CA ALA A 100 -22.19 3.73 -1.65
C ALA A 100 -22.51 2.33 -2.23
N GLU A 101 -21.79 1.91 -3.27
CA GLU A 101 -22.05 0.64 -3.98
C GLU A 101 -21.11 -0.48 -3.57
N SER A 102 -19.86 -0.15 -3.18
CA SER A 102 -18.78 -1.12 -2.99
C SER A 102 -18.10 -1.02 -1.61
N GLY A 103 -18.71 -0.34 -0.64
CA GLY A 103 -18.14 -0.17 0.70
C GLY A 103 -16.98 0.83 0.69
N VAL A 104 -15.75 0.36 0.46
CA VAL A 104 -14.57 1.21 0.30
C VAL A 104 -13.94 0.97 -1.07
N THR A 105 -13.60 2.03 -1.79
CA THR A 105 -12.79 1.96 -3.01
C THR A 105 -11.39 2.48 -2.72
N MET A 106 -10.37 1.85 -3.31
CA MET A 106 -8.97 2.20 -3.15
C MET A 106 -8.30 2.36 -4.50
N GLN A 107 -7.72 3.52 -4.77
CA GLN A 107 -6.72 3.70 -5.83
C GLN A 107 -5.34 3.46 -5.22
N LEU A 108 -4.63 2.43 -5.69
CA LEU A 108 -3.28 2.09 -5.28
C LEU A 108 -2.30 2.57 -6.35
N THR A 109 -1.37 3.44 -5.96
CA THR A 109 -0.22 3.81 -6.78
C THR A 109 1.05 3.24 -6.15
N VAL A 110 1.84 2.48 -6.91
CA VAL A 110 3.09 1.85 -6.48
C VAL A 110 4.25 2.46 -7.25
N ARG A 111 5.32 2.86 -6.56
CA ARG A 111 6.60 3.30 -7.15
C ARG A 111 7.75 2.45 -6.65
N SER A 112 8.64 2.09 -7.55
CA SER A 112 9.83 1.27 -7.25
C SER A 112 10.94 1.52 -8.26
N THR A 113 12.19 1.23 -7.89
CA THR A 113 13.33 1.21 -8.81
C THR A 113 13.27 0.06 -9.82
N SER A 114 12.28 -0.83 -9.71
CA SER A 114 12.05 -1.97 -10.60
C SER A 114 10.58 -2.02 -11.03
N GLU A 115 10.35 -1.96 -12.34
CA GLU A 115 9.01 -2.06 -12.95
C GLU A 115 8.33 -3.40 -12.64
N GLU A 116 9.07 -4.51 -12.67
CA GLU A 116 8.57 -5.85 -12.32
C GLU A 116 8.04 -5.90 -10.89
N VAL A 117 8.68 -5.18 -9.95
CA VAL A 117 8.20 -5.09 -8.56
C VAL A 117 6.92 -4.25 -8.47
N CYS A 118 6.80 -3.18 -9.26
CA CYS A 118 5.54 -2.41 -9.33
C CYS A 118 4.38 -3.28 -9.84
N GLU A 119 4.61 -4.04 -10.93
CA GLU A 119 3.62 -4.94 -11.50
C GLU A 119 3.23 -6.06 -10.52
N LEU A 120 4.22 -6.71 -9.89
CA LEU A 120 3.99 -7.76 -8.90
C LEU A 120 3.13 -7.25 -7.74
N ILE A 121 3.48 -6.12 -7.14
CA ILE A 121 2.76 -5.60 -5.97
C ILE A 121 1.33 -5.19 -6.34
N THR A 122 1.17 -4.52 -7.49
CA THR A 122 -0.16 -4.08 -7.95
C THR A 122 -1.06 -5.26 -8.30
N SER A 123 -0.52 -6.28 -8.98
CA SER A 123 -1.28 -7.50 -9.33
C SER A 123 -1.64 -8.38 -8.14
N THR A 124 -0.90 -8.29 -7.02
CA THR A 124 -1.14 -9.12 -5.83
C THR A 124 -2.36 -8.67 -5.03
N ILE A 125 -2.86 -7.43 -5.21
CA ILE A 125 -4.06 -6.94 -4.51
C ILE A 125 -5.37 -7.40 -5.20
N GLY A 126 -5.30 -7.76 -6.49
CA GLY A 126 -6.44 -8.16 -7.33
C GLY A 126 -7.02 -9.54 -7.05
#